data_AF-A0A0R1RPM3-F1
#
_entry.id   AF-A0A0R1RPM3-F1
#
_cell.length_a   1.000
_cell.length_b   1.000
_cell.length_c   1.000
_cell.angle_alpha   90.00
_cell.angle_beta   90.00
_cell.angle_gamma   90.00
#
_symmetry.space_group_name_H-M   'P 1'
#
loop_
_entity.id
_entity.type
_entity.pdbx_description
1 polymer ?
#
loop_
_entity_poly.entity_id
_entity_poly.type
_entity_poly.pdbx_seq_one_letter_code
_entity_poly.pdbx_strand_id
1 'polypeptide(L)'
;MFAYVLLGTSFTLINSPLELARSLEQNLNLPSKFAYGSLAAFGVLPKMRLTILTLQKAALMRGIRLSFWSPKLYFKALLIALNWSDELAQAMISHGYVEDTARTYAHKISIKHTDWLYLLVPLFIIQPLLLMLP
;
A
#
# COMPACT_ATOMS: atom_id res chain seq x y z
N MET A 1 20.09 -9.79 14.77
CA MET A 1 19.98 -8.93 13.58
C MET A 1 19.65 -9.72 12.32
N PHE A 2 20.44 -10.73 11.94
CA PHE A 2 20.20 -11.53 10.72
C PHE A 2 18.84 -12.23 10.65
N ALA A 3 18.34 -12.76 11.77
CA ALA A 3 17.02 -13.36 11.85
C ALA A 3 15.89 -12.41 11.41
N TYR A 4 15.98 -11.15 11.84
CA TYR A 4 14.97 -10.15 11.55
C TYR A 4 15.03 -9.70 10.08
N VAL A 5 16.24 -9.58 9.52
CA VAL A 5 16.44 -9.26 8.10
C VAL A 5 15.92 -10.39 7.22
N LEU A 6 16.22 -11.66 7.53
CA LEU A 6 15.75 -12.83 6.79
C LEU A 6 14.22 -12.97 6.83
N LEU A 7 13.61 -12.77 8.00
CA LEU A 7 12.16 -12.80 8.13
C LEU A 7 11.51 -11.65 7.33
N GLY A 8 12.04 -10.43 7.45
CA GLY A 8 11.52 -9.27 6.72
C GLY A 8 11.67 -9.38 5.20
N THR A 9 12.80 -9.90 4.71
CA THR A 9 13.03 -10.11 3.28
C THR A 9 12.19 -11.24 2.73
N SER A 10 12.07 -12.36 3.44
CA SER A 10 11.23 -13.48 3.03
C SER A 10 9.75 -13.07 2.97
N PHE A 11 9.28 -12.33 3.98
CA PHE A 11 7.92 -11.79 4.00
C PHE A 11 7.62 -10.85 2.83
N THR A 12 8.57 -9.96 2.50
CA THR A 12 8.44 -9.01 1.38
C THR A 12 8.49 -9.70 0.01
N LEU A 13 9.26 -10.79 -0.11
CA LEU A 13 9.42 -11.51 -1.38
C LEU A 13 8.19 -12.39 -1.72
N ILE A 14 7.52 -12.91 -0.69
CA ILE A 14 6.41 -13.87 -0.85
C ILE A 14 5.06 -13.16 -1.07
N ASN A 15 4.85 -11.99 -0.46
CA ASN A 15 3.54 -11.34 -0.46
C ASN A 15 3.53 -10.09 -1.36
N SER A 16 2.62 -10.04 -2.32
CA SER A 16 2.33 -8.76 -3.00
C SER A 16 1.60 -7.80 -2.04
N PRO A 17 1.80 -6.48 -2.15
CA PRO A 17 1.11 -5.50 -1.27
C PRO A 17 -0.42 -5.60 -1.34
N LEU A 18 -0.94 -6.01 -2.49
CA LEU A 18 -2.36 -6.21 -2.73
C LEU A 18 -2.90 -7.45 -2.00
N GLU A 19 -2.17 -8.56 -2.04
CA GLU A 19 -2.54 -9.78 -1.31
C GLU A 19 -2.44 -9.58 0.19
N LEU A 20 -1.44 -8.82 0.66
CA LEU A 20 -1.32 -8.46 2.06
C LEU A 20 -2.49 -7.60 2.55
N ALA A 21 -2.87 -6.56 1.79
CA ALA A 21 -4.00 -5.70 2.16
C ALA A 21 -5.32 -6.50 2.24
N ARG A 22 -5.53 -7.43 1.30
CA ARG A 22 -6.71 -8.32 1.26
C ARG A 22 -6.68 -9.37 2.38
N SER A 23 -5.51 -9.91 2.72
CA SER A 23 -5.38 -10.88 3.81
C SER A 23 -5.61 -10.22 5.18
N LEU A 24 -5.17 -8.97 5.35
CA LEU A 24 -5.47 -8.15 6.54
C LEU A 24 -6.97 -7.85 6.67
N GLU A 25 -7.64 -7.52 5.56
CA GLU A 25 -9.10 -7.32 5.55
C GLU A 25 -9.85 -8.60 5.99
N GLN A 26 -9.50 -9.74 5.41
CA GLN A 26 -10.23 -11.01 5.60
C GLN A 26 -9.89 -11.74 6.89
N ASN A 27 -8.64 -11.69 7.36
CA ASN A 27 -8.19 -12.48 8.53
C ASN A 27 -8.13 -11.66 9.81
N LEU A 28 -7.91 -10.34 9.71
CA LEU A 28 -7.82 -9.43 10.85
C LEU A 28 -9.14 -8.67 11.10
N ASN A 29 -10.20 -8.99 10.32
CA ASN A 29 -11.49 -8.30 10.32
C ASN A 29 -11.34 -6.77 10.27
N LEU A 30 -10.39 -6.30 9.46
CA LEU A 30 -10.14 -4.88 9.32
C LEU A 30 -11.34 -4.23 8.62
N PRO A 31 -11.82 -3.06 9.06
CA PRO A 31 -12.88 -2.35 8.34
C PRO A 31 -12.48 -2.14 6.88
N SER A 32 -13.29 -2.61 5.93
CA SER A 32 -12.99 -2.54 4.50
C SER A 32 -12.62 -1.13 4.03
N LYS A 33 -13.21 -0.10 4.65
CA LYS A 33 -12.88 1.32 4.38
C LYS A 33 -11.39 1.61 4.54
N PHE A 34 -10.73 1.04 5.56
CA PHE A 34 -9.31 1.24 5.80
C PHE A 34 -8.43 0.42 4.84
N ALA A 35 -8.82 -0.82 4.55
CA ALA A 35 -8.08 -1.68 3.63
C ALA A 35 -8.04 -1.09 2.21
N TYR A 36 -9.20 -0.70 1.68
CA TYR A 36 -9.30 -0.06 0.36
C TYR A 36 -8.70 1.36 0.35
N GLY A 37 -8.84 2.13 1.43
CA GLY A 37 -8.21 3.45 1.53
C GLY A 37 -6.68 3.37 1.50
N SER A 38 -6.10 2.41 2.23
CA SER A 38 -4.65 2.17 2.23
C SER A 38 -4.16 1.70 0.86
N LEU A 39 -4.88 0.77 0.24
CA LEU A 39 -4.57 0.29 -1.11
C LEU A 39 -4.63 1.43 -2.15
N ALA A 40 -5.67 2.27 -2.07
CA ALA A 40 -5.82 3.43 -2.93
C ALA A 40 -4.67 4.41 -2.76
N ALA A 41 -4.23 4.67 -1.52
CA ALA A 41 -3.09 5.54 -1.24
C ALA A 41 -1.80 5.03 -1.92
N PHE A 42 -1.52 3.72 -1.84
CA PHE A 42 -0.37 3.12 -2.54
C PHE A 42 -0.48 3.24 -4.07
N GLY A 43 -1.68 3.08 -4.62
CA GLY A 43 -1.94 3.24 -6.06
C GLY A 43 -1.77 4.69 -6.57
N VAL A 44 -1.99 5.68 -5.71
CA VAL A 44 -1.88 7.11 -6.07
C VAL A 44 -0.42 7.59 -6.13
N LEU A 45 0.53 6.94 -5.44
CA LEU A 45 1.95 7.32 -5.45
C LEU A 45 2.56 7.51 -6.85
N PRO A 46 2.48 6.54 -7.79
CA PRO A 46 3.02 6.72 -9.12
C PRO A 46 2.31 7.84 -9.90
N LYS A 47 0.99 7.97 -9.72
CA LYS A 47 0.18 9.02 -10.34
C LYS A 47 0.61 10.41 -9.86
N MET A 48 0.87 10.55 -8.56
CA MET A 48 1.31 11.80 -7.94
C MET A 48 2.67 12.24 -8.45
N ARG A 49 3.61 11.30 -8.62
CA ARG A 49 4.92 11.58 -9.22
C ARG A 49 4.79 12.17 -10.62
N LEU A 50 3.94 11.57 -11.46
CA LEU A 50 3.68 12.07 -12.81
C LEU A 50 3.07 13.46 -12.80
N THR A 51 2.10 13.72 -11.91
CA THR A 51 1.48 15.04 -11.76
C THR A 51 2.47 16.12 -11.33
N ILE A 52 3.42 15.81 -10.45
CA ILE A 52 4.49 16.75 -10.09
C ILE A 52 5.34 17.10 -11.32
N LEU A 53 5.71 16.10 -12.13
CA LEU A 53 6.48 16.32 -13.35
C LEU A 53 5.70 17.14 -14.39
N THR A 54 4.40 16.90 -14.55
CA THR A 54 3.57 17.69 -15.47
C THR A 54 3.40 19.13 -14.98
N LEU A 55 3.24 19.34 -13.66
CA LEU A 55 3.19 20.68 -13.07
C LEU A 55 4.51 21.46 -13.28
N GLN A 56 5.66 20.80 -13.11
CA GLN A 56 6.97 21.41 -13.38
C GLN A 56 7.10 21.80 -14.86
N LYS A 57 6.76 20.90 -15.78
CA LYS A 57 6.79 21.16 -17.23
C LYS A 57 5.84 22.29 -17.63
N ALA A 58 4.63 22.30 -17.09
CA ALA A 58 3.63 23.35 -17.34
C ALA A 58 4.10 24.72 -16.84
N ALA A 59 4.83 24.77 -15.73
CA ALA A 59 5.39 26.00 -15.23
C ALA A 59 6.59 26.50 -16.05
N LEU A 60 7.44 25.57 -16.51
CA LEU A 60 8.54 25.88 -17.42
C LEU A 60 8.02 26.56 -18.70
N MET A 61 6.92 26.05 -19.27
CA MET A 61 6.26 26.65 -20.44
C MET A 61 5.74 28.08 -20.17
N ARG A 62 5.44 28.41 -18.91
CA ARG A 62 5.04 29.76 -18.48
C ARG A 62 6.24 30.66 -18.14
N GLY A 63 7.47 30.20 -18.39
CA GLY A 63 8.70 30.91 -18.03
C GLY A 63 9.04 30.90 -16.53
N ILE A 64 8.30 30.13 -15.72
CA ILE A 64 8.47 30.08 -14.26
C ILE A 64 9.24 28.82 -13.90
N ARG A 65 10.47 28.97 -13.39
CA ARG A 65 11.24 27.84 -12.87
C ARG A 65 10.78 27.49 -11.46
N LEU A 66 9.86 26.53 -11.33
CA LEU A 66 9.58 25.92 -10.03
C LEU A 66 10.66 24.88 -9.73
N SER A 67 11.57 25.24 -8.83
CA SER A 67 12.51 24.29 -8.22
C SER A 67 11.74 23.24 -7.41
N PHE A 68 12.38 22.09 -7.17
CA PHE A 68 11.84 21.00 -6.36
C PHE A 68 11.37 21.49 -4.98
N TRP A 69 12.02 22.51 -4.41
CA TRP A 69 11.71 23.09 -3.10
C TRP A 69 10.63 24.18 -3.09
N SER A 70 9.94 24.41 -4.20
CA SER A 70 8.95 25.50 -4.27
C SER A 70 7.62 25.12 -3.59
N PRO A 71 7.15 25.88 -2.56
CA PRO A 71 5.89 25.57 -1.87
C PRO A 71 4.67 25.59 -2.80
N LYS A 72 4.73 26.44 -3.84
CA LYS A 72 3.67 26.58 -4.85
C LYS A 72 3.43 25.31 -5.66
N LEU A 73 4.46 24.49 -5.88
CA LEU A 73 4.36 23.22 -6.60
C LEU A 73 3.57 22.21 -5.76
N TYR A 74 3.98 22.04 -4.49
CA TYR A 74 3.33 21.09 -3.59
C TYR A 74 1.91 21.51 -3.24
N PHE A 75 1.64 22.82 -3.10
CA PHE A 75 0.28 23.31 -2.89
C PHE A 75 -0.65 22.94 -4.06
N LYS A 76 -0.21 23.12 -5.31
CA LYS A 76 -0.99 22.68 -6.48
C LYS A 76 -1.18 21.17 -6.53
N ALA A 77 -0.13 20.40 -6.24
CA ALA A 77 -0.23 18.95 -6.20
C ALA A 77 -1.21 18.48 -5.11
N LEU A 78 -1.22 19.14 -3.95
CA LEU A 78 -2.16 18.87 -2.85
C LEU A 78 -3.61 19.13 -3.27
N LEU A 79 -3.89 20.25 -3.94
CA LEU A 79 -5.23 20.55 -4.46
C LEU A 79 -5.72 19.48 -5.44
N ILE A 80 -4.84 19.01 -6.33
CA ILE A 80 -5.16 17.93 -7.27
C ILE A 80 -5.44 16.62 -6.51
N ALA A 81 -4.64 16.31 -5.48
CA ALA A 81 -4.85 15.12 -4.66
C ALA A 81 -6.17 15.17 -3.87
N LEU A 82 -6.56 16.34 -3.34
CA LEU A 82 -7.87 16.54 -2.70
C LEU A 82 -9.01 16.27 -3.67
N ASN A 83 -8.95 16.84 -4.87
CA ASN A 83 -9.95 16.59 -5.90
C ASN A 83 -10.04 15.10 -6.27
N TRP A 84 -8.91 14.39 -6.38
CA TRP A 84 -8.93 12.93 -6.60
C TRP A 84 -9.51 12.14 -5.44
N SER A 85 -9.33 12.60 -4.20
CA SER A 85 -9.96 11.98 -3.03
C SER A 85 -11.48 12.06 -3.13
N ASP A 86 -12.00 13.22 -3.52
CA ASP A 86 -13.45 13.41 -3.72
C ASP A 86 -13.96 12.60 -4.91
N GLU A 87 -13.25 12.61 -6.05
CA GLU A 87 -13.58 11.77 -7.21
C GLU A 87 -13.57 10.28 -6.86
N LEU A 88 -12.61 9.83 -6.06
CA LEU A 88 -12.54 8.45 -5.61
C LEU A 88 -13.72 8.11 -4.71
N ALA A 89 -14.06 8.97 -3.75
CA ALA A 89 -15.22 8.78 -2.89
C ALA A 89 -16.52 8.72 -3.69
N GLN A 90 -16.70 9.63 -4.66
CA GLN A 90 -17.86 9.62 -5.56
C GLN A 90 -17.89 8.37 -6.44
N ALA A 91 -16.74 7.92 -6.96
CA ALA A 91 -16.64 6.70 -7.74
C ALA A 91 -16.98 5.45 -6.89
N MET A 92 -16.57 5.42 -5.61
CA MET A 92 -16.93 4.34 -4.71
C MET A 92 -18.45 4.30 -4.48
N ILE A 93 -19.06 5.46 -4.20
CA ILE A 93 -20.52 5.56 -4.00
C ILE A 93 -21.26 5.15 -5.27
N SER A 94 -20.82 5.59 -6.45
CA SER A 94 -21.46 5.25 -7.73
C SER A 94 -21.32 3.77 -8.11
N HIS A 95 -20.25 3.11 -7.68
CA HIS A 95 -20.08 1.65 -7.82
C HIS A 95 -20.91 0.86 -6.79
N GLY A 96 -21.77 1.51 -6.01
CA GLY A 96 -22.63 0.86 -5.03
C GLY A 96 -21.88 0.49 -3.74
N TYR A 97 -20.83 1.22 -3.38
CA TYR A 97 -20.17 1.04 -2.09
C TYR A 97 -21.14 1.44 -0.96
N VAL A 98 -21.75 0.44 -0.31
CA VAL A 98 -22.54 0.59 0.92
C VAL A 98 -21.71 0.08 2.11
N GLU A 99 -21.77 0.82 3.22
CA GLU A 99 -21.12 0.48 4.49
C GLU A 99 -21.96 -0.57 5.24
N ASP A 100 -21.31 -1.48 5.99
CA ASP A 100 -21.95 -2.50 6.84
C ASP A 100 -22.80 -3.61 6.17
N THR A 101 -22.75 -3.76 4.85
CA THR A 101 -23.35 -4.94 4.18
C THR A 101 -22.35 -6.08 4.06
N ALA A 102 -22.75 -7.32 4.37
CA ALA A 102 -21.94 -8.51 4.18
C ALA A 102 -21.52 -8.65 2.70
N ARG A 103 -20.25 -8.39 2.39
CA ARG A 103 -19.73 -8.46 1.03
C ARG A 103 -19.28 -9.87 0.67
N THR A 104 -19.54 -10.25 -0.57
CA THR A 104 -18.94 -11.43 -1.19
C THR A 104 -17.53 -11.06 -1.67
N TYR A 105 -16.51 -11.68 -1.09
CA TYR A 105 -15.12 -11.45 -1.50
C TYR A 105 -14.85 -12.08 -2.86
N ALA A 106 -14.44 -11.27 -3.85
CA ALA A 106 -14.09 -11.75 -5.19
C ALA A 106 -12.84 -12.64 -5.23
N HIS A 107 -11.93 -12.47 -4.26
CA HIS A 107 -10.76 -13.31 -4.09
C HIS A 107 -10.59 -13.64 -2.61
N LYS A 108 -10.87 -14.89 -2.23
CA LYS A 108 -10.75 -15.37 -0.86
C LYS A 108 -9.32 -15.82 -0.62
N ILE A 109 -8.56 -15.04 0.14
CA ILE A 109 -7.23 -15.37 0.62
C ILE A 109 -7.41 -16.14 1.93
N SER A 110 -7.63 -17.43 1.82
CA SER A 110 -7.64 -18.32 2.97
C SER A 110 -6.19 -18.57 3.39
N ILE A 111 -5.81 -18.19 4.61
CA ILE A 111 -4.53 -18.60 5.19
C ILE A 111 -4.51 -20.13 5.19
N LYS A 112 -3.58 -20.71 4.44
CA LYS A 112 -3.44 -22.16 4.34
C LYS A 112 -2.47 -22.57 5.44
N HIS A 113 -2.67 -23.72 6.09
CA HIS A 113 -1.77 -24.20 7.17
C HIS A 113 -0.29 -24.29 6.76
N THR A 114 0.02 -24.27 5.46
CA THR A 114 1.37 -24.16 4.91
C THR A 114 2.05 -22.81 5.15
N ASP A 115 1.31 -21.71 5.32
CA ASP A 115 1.89 -20.39 5.66
C ASP A 115 2.47 -20.36 7.07
N TRP A 116 1.90 -21.14 7.99
CA TRP A 116 2.49 -21.38 9.31
C TRP A 116 3.83 -22.10 9.21
N LEU A 117 4.00 -22.98 8.22
CA LEU A 117 5.27 -23.66 7.97
C LEU A 117 6.33 -22.66 7.47
N TYR A 118 5.97 -21.75 6.55
CA TYR A 118 6.88 -20.69 6.09
C TYR A 118 7.28 -19.70 7.19
N LEU A 119 6.46 -19.53 8.23
CA LEU A 119 6.79 -18.69 9.39
C LEU A 119 7.63 -19.47 10.44
N LEU A 120 7.29 -20.73 10.70
CA LEU A 120 7.98 -21.56 11.70
C LEU A 120 9.35 -22.06 11.23
N VAL A 121 9.52 -22.42 9.96
CA VAL A 121 10.77 -22.95 9.41
C VAL A 121 11.96 -21.98 9.60
N PRO A 122 11.88 -20.69 9.21
CA PRO A 122 12.98 -19.76 9.47
C PRO A 122 13.16 -19.52 10.97
N LEU A 123 12.09 -19.48 11.78
CA LEU A 123 12.22 -19.33 13.22
C LEU A 123 13.00 -20.50 13.84
N PHE A 124 12.63 -21.74 13.52
CA PHE A 124 13.22 -22.96 14.07
C PHE A 124 14.62 -23.29 13.52
N ILE A 125 14.97 -22.84 12.30
CA ILE A 125 16.33 -23.01 11.74
C ILE A 125 17.28 -21.94 12.30
N ILE A 126 16.80 -20.70 12.46
CA ILE A 126 17.66 -19.58 12.86
C ILE A 126 17.95 -19.60 14.37
N GLN A 127 17.02 -20.07 15.20
CA GLN A 127 17.19 -20.17 16.66
C GLN A 127 18.37 -21.06 17.10
N PRO A 128 18.54 -22.30 16.59
CA PRO A 128 19.68 -23.14 16.95
C PRO A 128 20.99 -22.67 16.29
N LEU A 129 20.94 -22.13 15.06
CA LEU A 129 22.13 -21.62 14.36
C LEU A 129 22.77 -20.45 15.11
N LEU A 130 21.96 -19.58 15.73
CA LEU A 130 22.43 -18.43 16.52
C LEU A 130 22.94 -18.85 17.91
N LEU A 131 22.46 -19.98 18.44
CA LEU A 131 22.93 -20.54 19.72
C LEU A 131 24.24 -21.34 19.55
N MET A 132 24.57 -21.74 18.32
CA MET A 132 25.78 -22.49 17.97
C MET A 132 26.97 -21.61 17.51
N LEU A 133 26.73 -20.34 17.19
CA LEU A 133 27.79 -19.33 17.01
C LEU A 133 27.97 -18.58 18.34
N PRO A 134 29.08 -18.74 19.08
CA PRO A 134 29.37 -17.92 20.26
C PRO A 134 29.61 -16.44 19.87
#